data_AF-A0A9W9K564-F1
#
_entry.id   AF-A0A9W9K564-F1
#
_cell.length_a   1.000
_cell.length_b   1.000
_cell.length_c   1.000
_cell.angle_alpha   90.00
_cell.angle_beta   90.00
_cell.angle_gamma   90.00
#
_symmetry.space_group_name_H-M   'P 1'
#
loop_
_entity.id
_entity.type
_entity.pdbx_description
1 polymer ?
#
loop_
_entity_poly.entity_id
_entity_poly.type
_entity_poly.pdbx_seq_one_letter_code
_entity_poly.pdbx_strand_id
1 'polypeptide(L)'
;MNQVWSRGMEAPFNFELNGLYILLFDRGGKSFTFHWSLYLHQTETSGYTYQLLNDGDSPFTWYFDSGPSENIKYSDRLLVALPIGVLNPILHKAVHDRLSQIPITYSTRFDDRITCRVWLKEALFILDDEGYIGLLGPVNGIEAEATSYAIRNKGSRLKGTTRSTGIVA
;
A
#
# COMPACT_ATOMS: atom_id res chain seq x y z
N MET A 1 -24.59 10.26 -35.14
CA MET A 1 -25.33 10.09 -33.88
C MET A 1 -25.13 8.66 -33.42
N ASN A 2 -24.46 8.48 -32.27
CA ASN A 2 -24.65 7.41 -31.29
C ASN A 2 -23.49 7.49 -30.28
N GLN A 3 -23.72 8.33 -29.26
CA GLN A 3 -22.89 8.41 -28.07
C GLN A 3 -23.51 7.44 -27.05
N VAL A 4 -22.90 6.26 -26.91
CA VAL A 4 -23.25 5.35 -25.81
C VAL A 4 -22.46 5.82 -24.60
N TRP A 5 -23.14 6.52 -23.69
CA TRP A 5 -22.60 6.84 -22.39
C TRP A 5 -22.57 5.56 -21.55
N SER A 6 -21.41 4.90 -21.46
CA SER A 6 -21.19 3.87 -20.46
C SER A 6 -21.17 4.53 -19.08
N ARG A 7 -22.12 4.10 -18.24
CA ARG A 7 -22.24 4.34 -16.79
C ARG A 7 -20.93 4.87 -16.17
N GLY A 8 -20.97 6.07 -15.61
CA GLY A 8 -19.88 6.57 -14.77
C GLY A 8 -19.56 5.55 -13.69
N MET A 9 -18.38 4.94 -13.77
CA MET A 9 -17.83 4.14 -12.68
C MET A 9 -17.41 5.12 -11.60
N GLU A 10 -18.13 5.15 -10.48
CA GLU A 10 -17.54 5.66 -9.24
C GLU A 10 -16.20 4.94 -9.02
N ALA A 11 -15.17 5.71 -8.66
CA ALA A 11 -13.86 5.12 -8.42
C ALA A 11 -13.98 4.10 -7.26
N PRO A 12 -13.43 2.88 -7.41
CA PRO A 12 -13.63 1.82 -6.42
C PRO A 12 -12.93 2.12 -5.07
N PHE A 13 -12.07 3.13 -5.03
CA PHE A 13 -11.35 3.56 -3.84
C PHE A 13 -11.42 5.09 -3.71
N ASN A 14 -11.80 5.54 -2.51
CA ASN A 14 -11.75 6.95 -2.11
C ASN A 14 -10.52 7.15 -1.22
N PHE A 15 -9.63 8.05 -1.63
CA PHE A 15 -8.46 8.44 -0.87
C PHE A 15 -8.71 9.80 -0.21
N GLU A 16 -8.31 9.92 1.04
CA GLU A 16 -8.32 11.15 1.82
C GLU A 16 -7.01 11.89 1.59
N LEU A 17 -7.09 13.22 1.49
CA LEU A 17 -5.91 14.05 1.27
C LEU A 17 -4.93 13.90 2.43
N ASN A 18 -3.66 13.70 2.11
CA ASN A 18 -2.57 13.35 3.04
C ASN A 18 -2.74 11.98 3.73
N GLY A 19 -3.70 11.16 3.28
CA GLY A 19 -3.87 9.80 3.76
C GLY A 19 -2.71 8.90 3.33
N LEU A 20 -2.19 8.13 4.28
CA LEU A 20 -1.25 7.04 4.07
C LEU A 20 -2.02 5.71 3.99
N TYR A 21 -1.74 4.93 2.94
CA TYR A 21 -2.44 3.68 2.64
C TYR A 21 -1.45 2.55 2.39
N ILE A 22 -1.83 1.34 2.79
CA ILE A 22 -1.25 0.11 2.26
C ILE A 22 -2.02 -0.27 1.00
N LEU A 23 -1.30 -0.44 -0.11
CA LEU A 23 -1.86 -0.92 -1.37
C LEU A 23 -1.42 -2.34 -1.66
N LEU A 24 -2.37 -3.21 -2.02
CA LEU A 24 -2.09 -4.55 -2.53
C LEU A 24 -2.52 -4.64 -3.99
N PHE A 25 -1.58 -5.05 -4.83
CA PHE A 25 -1.81 -5.26 -6.26
C PHE A 25 -1.77 -6.73 -6.63
N ASP A 26 -2.65 -7.13 -7.54
CA ASP A 26 -2.59 -8.42 -8.20
C ASP A 26 -1.31 -8.54 -9.05
N ARG A 27 -0.56 -9.63 -8.84
CA ARG A 27 0.59 -10.00 -9.67
C ARG A 27 0.19 -10.76 -10.95
N GLY A 28 -1.10 -11.03 -11.13
CA GLY A 28 -1.66 -11.73 -12.26
C GLY A 28 -1.66 -13.26 -12.09
N GLY A 29 -2.21 -13.94 -13.09
CA GLY A 29 -2.32 -15.40 -13.10
C GLY A 29 -3.14 -15.97 -11.93
N LYS A 30 -2.92 -17.26 -11.65
CA LYS A 30 -3.62 -18.00 -10.58
C LYS A 30 -2.97 -17.82 -9.19
N SER A 31 -1.98 -16.94 -9.06
CA SER A 31 -1.28 -16.71 -7.79
C SER A 31 -2.14 -15.92 -6.80
N PHE A 32 -2.07 -16.27 -5.52
CA PHE A 32 -2.62 -15.46 -4.42
C PHE A 32 -1.51 -14.72 -3.67
N THR A 33 -0.44 -14.37 -4.40
CA THR A 33 0.60 -13.45 -3.93
C THR A 33 0.34 -12.05 -4.48
N PHE A 34 0.62 -11.05 -3.65
CA PHE A 34 0.33 -9.66 -3.95
C PHE A 34 1.61 -8.83 -3.93
N HIS A 35 1.64 -7.76 -4.72
CA HIS A 35 2.65 -6.73 -4.57
C HIS A 35 2.17 -5.72 -3.52
N TRP A 36 3.08 -5.34 -2.61
CA TRP A 36 2.79 -4.48 -1.47
C TRP A 36 3.48 -3.13 -1.65
N SER A 37 2.76 -2.05 -1.42
CA SER A 37 3.29 -0.68 -1.49
C SER A 37 2.62 0.20 -0.44
N LEU A 38 3.35 1.21 0.05
CA LEU A 38 2.76 2.35 0.73
C LEU A 38 2.43 3.44 -0.28
N TYR A 39 1.29 4.09 -0.09
CA TYR A 39 0.86 5.23 -0.90
C TYR A 39 0.44 6.39 -0.01
N LEU A 40 1.07 7.54 -0.23
CA LEU A 40 0.70 8.80 0.38
C LEU A 40 -0.06 9.64 -0.63
N HIS A 41 -1.35 9.84 -0.41
CA HIS A 41 -2.21 10.63 -1.29
C HIS A 41 -1.98 12.12 -1.04
N GLN A 42 -1.57 12.89 -2.06
CA GLN A 42 -1.13 14.29 -1.87
C GLN A 42 -1.96 15.31 -2.65
N THR A 43 -2.72 14.86 -3.65
CA THR A 43 -3.65 15.69 -4.43
C THR A 43 -4.89 14.85 -4.77
N GLU A 44 -5.95 15.46 -5.31
CA GLU A 44 -7.18 14.75 -5.68
C GLU A 44 -6.99 13.51 -6.59
N THR A 45 -5.94 13.52 -7.41
CA THR A 45 -5.67 12.48 -8.41
C THR A 45 -4.30 11.83 -8.28
N SER A 46 -3.42 12.33 -7.40
CA SER A 46 -2.04 11.87 -7.33
C SER A 46 -1.48 11.80 -5.92
N GLY A 47 -0.36 11.10 -5.81
CA GLY A 47 0.37 10.93 -4.56
C GLY A 47 1.75 10.35 -4.83
N TYR A 48 2.34 9.79 -3.78
CA TYR A 48 3.67 9.20 -3.83
C TYR A 48 3.62 7.74 -3.40
N THR A 49 4.25 6.85 -4.16
CA THR A 49 4.36 5.43 -3.85
C THR A 49 5.73 5.09 -3.29
N TYR A 50 5.77 4.10 -2.40
CA TYR A 50 6.98 3.57 -1.79
C TYR A 50 6.89 2.05 -1.78
N GLN A 51 7.91 1.37 -2.25
CA GLN A 51 7.87 -0.08 -2.44
C GLN A 51 9.28 -0.66 -2.56
N LEU A 52 9.39 -1.98 -2.32
CA LEU A 52 10.52 -2.72 -2.88
C LEU A 52 10.10 -3.40 -4.17
N LEU A 53 10.98 -3.32 -5.15
CA LEU A 53 10.85 -4.06 -6.41
C LEU A 53 11.98 -5.08 -6.51
N ASN A 54 11.75 -6.10 -7.32
CA ASN A 54 12.79 -7.00 -7.81
C ASN A 54 12.74 -6.99 -9.34
N ASP A 55 13.91 -6.92 -9.96
CA ASP A 55 14.07 -6.73 -11.42
C ASP A 55 13.73 -7.97 -12.24
N GLY A 56 13.34 -9.09 -11.61
CA GLY A 56 13.00 -10.34 -12.28
C GLY A 56 14.23 -11.13 -12.75
N ASP A 57 15.36 -10.46 -13.01
CA ASP A 57 16.65 -11.04 -13.34
C ASP A 57 17.27 -11.74 -12.12
N SER A 58 17.05 -11.19 -10.91
CA SER A 58 17.34 -11.87 -9.65
C SER A 58 16.11 -11.85 -8.74
N PRO A 59 15.48 -13.01 -8.46
CA PRO A 59 14.32 -13.05 -7.57
C PRO A 59 14.67 -12.71 -6.11
N PHE A 60 15.96 -12.62 -5.79
CA PHE A 60 16.47 -12.35 -4.44
C PHE A 60 17.04 -10.94 -4.26
N THR A 61 17.24 -10.19 -5.36
CA THR A 61 17.75 -8.82 -5.29
C THR A 61 16.58 -7.86 -5.25
N TRP A 62 16.43 -7.19 -4.12
CA TRP A 62 15.41 -6.17 -3.90
C TRP A 62 16.04 -4.78 -3.86
N TYR A 63 15.34 -3.78 -4.39
CA TYR A 63 15.73 -2.38 -4.31
C TYR A 63 14.53 -1.51 -3.96
N PHE A 64 14.80 -0.43 -3.24
CA PHE A 64 13.79 0.56 -2.90
C PHE A 64 13.47 1.42 -4.11
N ASP A 65 12.19 1.55 -4.39
CA ASP A 65 11.65 2.41 -5.43
C ASP A 65 10.58 3.32 -4.82
N SER A 66 10.62 4.57 -5.22
CA SER A 66 9.64 5.55 -4.79
C SER A 66 9.47 6.62 -5.85
N GLY A 67 8.23 7.08 -6.03
CA GLY A 67 7.94 8.03 -7.09
C GLY A 67 6.49 8.49 -7.10
N PRO A 68 6.21 9.56 -7.86
CA PRO A 68 4.86 10.04 -8.05
C PRO A 68 4.00 8.97 -8.73
N SER A 69 2.74 8.87 -8.31
CA SER A 69 1.75 8.02 -8.94
C SER A 69 0.45 8.78 -9.12
N GLU A 70 -0.08 8.72 -10.33
CA GLU A 70 -1.34 9.33 -10.71
C GLU A 70 -2.41 8.26 -10.91
N ASN A 71 -3.66 8.60 -10.59
CA ASN A 71 -4.82 7.81 -10.98
C ASN A 71 -4.79 6.35 -10.48
N ILE A 72 -4.08 6.09 -9.37
CA ILE A 72 -3.87 4.74 -8.82
C ILE A 72 -5.19 4.04 -8.47
N LYS A 73 -6.23 4.80 -8.10
CA LYS A 73 -7.60 4.31 -7.85
C LYS A 73 -8.24 3.61 -9.05
N TYR A 74 -7.75 3.86 -10.27
CA TYR A 74 -8.26 3.26 -11.51
C TYR A 74 -7.46 2.04 -11.97
N SER A 75 -6.37 1.69 -11.27
CA SER A 75 -5.57 0.52 -11.64
C SER A 75 -6.39 -0.77 -11.61
N ASP A 76 -6.35 -1.55 -12.70
CA ASP A 76 -7.00 -2.85 -12.79
C ASP A 76 -6.39 -3.91 -11.87
N ARG A 77 -5.15 -3.69 -11.44
CA ARG A 77 -4.45 -4.58 -10.52
C ARG A 77 -4.68 -4.20 -9.07
N LEU A 78 -5.19 -3.01 -8.76
CA LEU A 78 -5.40 -2.61 -7.37
C LEU A 78 -6.56 -3.40 -6.75
N LEU A 79 -6.23 -4.19 -5.73
CA LEU A 79 -7.20 -5.02 -5.00
C LEU A 79 -7.62 -4.37 -3.69
N VAL A 80 -6.69 -3.76 -2.96
CA VAL A 80 -6.93 -3.19 -1.63
C VAL A 80 -6.23 -1.85 -1.50
N ALA A 81 -6.92 -0.89 -0.90
CA ALA A 81 -6.35 0.30 -0.30
C ALA A 81 -6.78 0.35 1.17
N LEU A 82 -5.90 -0.03 2.08
CA LEU A 82 -6.16 -0.05 3.52
C LEU A 82 -5.62 1.25 4.13
N PRO A 83 -6.47 2.15 4.66
CA PRO A 83 -6.00 3.37 5.32
C PRO A 83 -5.20 3.03 6.58
N ILE A 84 -4.15 3.81 6.83
CA ILE A 84 -3.31 3.75 8.04
C ILE A 84 -3.52 5.01 8.89
N GLY A 85 -3.69 6.16 8.25
CA GLY A 85 -3.98 7.42 8.91
C GLY A 85 -3.79 8.61 7.97
N VAL A 86 -4.06 9.81 8.46
CA VAL A 86 -3.80 11.07 7.75
C VAL A 86 -2.54 11.69 8.31
N LEU A 87 -1.55 11.93 7.44
CA LEU A 87 -0.30 12.56 7.84
C LEU A 87 -0.43 14.09 7.83
N ASN A 88 0.21 14.74 8.80
CA ASN A 88 0.45 16.17 8.68
C ASN A 88 1.41 16.42 7.49
N PRO A 89 1.10 17.32 6.54
CA PRO A 89 1.95 17.60 5.39
C PRO A 89 3.42 17.91 5.72
N ILE A 90 3.69 18.48 6.91
CA ILE A 90 5.07 18.75 7.36
C ILE A 90 5.91 17.48 7.52
N LEU A 91 5.27 16.33 7.76
CA LEU A 91 5.92 15.04 7.94
C LEU A 91 6.23 14.34 6.62
N HIS A 92 5.64 14.76 5.49
CA HIS A 92 5.75 14.03 4.21
C HIS A 92 7.21 13.80 3.78
N LYS A 93 8.06 14.83 3.89
CA LYS A 93 9.48 14.70 3.55
C LYS A 93 10.20 13.77 4.53
N ALA A 94 9.96 13.94 5.84
CA ALA A 94 10.61 13.13 6.86
C ALA A 94 10.23 11.65 6.73
N VAL A 95 8.97 11.34 6.43
CA VAL A 95 8.51 9.97 6.12
C VAL A 95 9.20 9.43 4.88
N HIS A 96 9.28 10.20 3.78
CA HIS A 96 10.02 9.77 2.59
C HIS A 96 11.49 9.44 2.89
N ASP A 97 12.19 10.37 3.54
CA ASP A 97 13.59 10.20 3.91
C ASP A 97 13.77 8.95 4.79
N ARG A 98 12.87 8.74 5.75
CA ARG A 98 12.93 7.59 6.66
C ARG A 98 12.68 6.26 5.94
N LEU A 99 11.67 6.20 5.08
CA LEU A 99 11.36 5.01 4.28
C LEU A 99 12.54 4.59 3.39
N SER A 100 13.26 5.57 2.81
CA SER A 100 14.43 5.30 1.97
C SER A 100 15.64 4.71 2.71
N GLN A 101 15.66 4.83 4.03
CA GLN A 101 16.75 4.39 4.90
C GLN A 101 16.47 3.05 5.59
N ILE A 102 15.31 2.44 5.35
CA ILE A 102 14.97 1.13 5.91
C ILE A 102 15.91 0.07 5.30
N PRO A 103 16.62 -0.72 6.13
CA PRO A 103 17.55 -1.73 5.62
C PRO A 103 16.86 -2.78 4.73
N ILE A 104 17.44 -3.02 3.54
CA ILE A 104 17.00 -4.09 2.63
C ILE A 104 17.83 -5.35 2.94
N THR A 105 17.52 -5.98 4.08
CA THR A 105 18.23 -7.17 4.59
C THR A 105 17.26 -8.08 5.34
N TYR A 106 17.72 -9.24 5.78
CA TYR A 106 16.93 -10.14 6.62
C TYR A 106 16.31 -9.39 7.80
N SER A 107 14.99 -9.47 7.94
CA SER A 107 14.27 -8.88 9.05
C SER A 107 14.39 -9.80 10.25
N THR A 108 15.16 -9.40 11.26
CA THR A 108 15.21 -10.12 12.53
C THR A 108 13.90 -10.01 13.30
N ARG A 109 13.15 -8.92 13.09
CA ARG A 109 11.88 -8.63 13.77
C ARG A 109 10.75 -9.55 13.32
N PHE A 110 10.68 -9.81 12.02
CA PHE A 110 9.66 -10.67 11.42
C PHE A 110 10.18 -12.06 11.06
N ASP A 111 11.45 -12.33 11.37
CA ASP A 111 12.15 -13.58 11.11
C ASP A 111 11.96 -14.07 9.66
N ASP A 112 12.17 -13.16 8.70
CA ASP A 112 11.90 -13.41 7.28
C ASP A 112 12.90 -12.66 6.38
N ARG A 113 13.10 -13.21 5.19
CA ARG A 113 13.89 -12.54 4.12
C ARG A 113 13.15 -11.31 3.64
N ILE A 114 13.91 -10.29 3.25
CA ILE A 114 13.32 -9.07 2.74
C ILE A 114 12.56 -9.33 1.44
N THR A 115 11.36 -8.77 1.38
CA THR A 115 10.44 -8.74 0.24
C THR A 115 9.65 -7.45 0.32
N CYS A 116 8.89 -7.07 -0.72
CA CYS A 116 7.99 -5.90 -0.63
C CYS A 116 7.03 -5.96 0.57
N ARG A 117 6.54 -7.17 0.90
CA ARG A 117 5.71 -7.43 2.09
C ARG A 117 6.47 -7.20 3.38
N VAL A 118 7.64 -7.84 3.55
CA VAL A 118 8.43 -7.76 4.80
C VAL A 118 8.98 -6.36 5.03
N TRP A 119 9.41 -5.67 3.95
CA TRP A 119 9.82 -4.27 4.03
C TRP A 119 8.68 -3.35 4.44
N LEU A 120 7.46 -3.55 3.90
CA LEU A 120 6.31 -2.76 4.31
C LEU A 120 5.98 -2.98 5.80
N LYS A 121 6.17 -4.19 6.32
CA LYS A 121 6.03 -4.46 7.76
C LYS A 121 7.07 -3.74 8.61
N GLU A 122 8.34 -3.73 8.17
CA GLU A 122 9.39 -2.92 8.84
C GLU A 122 9.07 -1.43 8.77
N ALA A 123 8.56 -0.95 7.63
CA ALA A 123 8.13 0.43 7.47
C ALA A 123 7.01 0.81 8.44
N LEU A 124 5.96 0.00 8.54
CA LEU A 124 4.88 0.23 9.50
C LEU A 124 5.40 0.25 10.94
N PHE A 125 6.25 -0.71 11.30
CA PHE A 125 6.83 -0.76 12.65
C PHE A 125 7.67 0.48 12.95
N ILE A 126 8.58 0.86 12.05
CA ILE A 126 9.49 2.01 12.24
C ILE A 126 8.70 3.31 12.29
N LEU A 127 7.72 3.50 11.41
CA LEU A 127 6.92 4.71 11.40
C LEU A 127 6.07 4.85 12.68
N ASP A 128 5.58 3.73 13.23
CA ASP A 128 4.84 3.70 14.49
C ASP A 128 5.75 3.96 15.70
N ASP A 129 6.87 3.24 15.78
CA ASP A 129 7.86 3.35 16.86
C ASP A 129 8.50 4.74 16.94
N GLU A 130 8.76 5.37 15.79
CA GLU A 130 9.29 6.74 15.71
C GLU A 130 8.19 7.82 15.78
N GLY A 131 6.91 7.44 15.89
CA GLY A 131 5.78 8.35 16.11
C GLY A 131 5.31 9.14 14.89
N TYR A 132 5.63 8.70 13.68
CA TYR A 132 5.06 9.26 12.45
C TYR A 132 3.60 8.84 12.24
N ILE A 133 3.24 7.64 12.69
CA ILE A 133 1.88 7.09 12.68
C ILE A 133 1.55 6.50 14.05
N GLY A 134 0.28 6.15 14.28
CA GLY A 134 -0.17 5.44 15.48
C GLY A 134 -1.03 4.24 15.10
N LEU A 135 -0.45 3.04 15.15
CA LEU A 135 -1.12 1.79 14.83
C LEU A 135 -1.94 1.31 16.03
N LEU A 136 -3.19 0.91 15.79
CA LEU A 136 -4.08 0.39 16.84
C LEU A 136 -3.87 -1.09 17.14
N GLY A 137 -2.99 -1.76 16.41
CA GLY A 137 -2.76 -3.19 16.53
C GLY A 137 -1.40 -3.59 15.97
N PRO A 138 -0.99 -4.84 16.20
CA PRO A 138 0.31 -5.32 15.74
C PRO A 138 0.38 -5.35 14.22
N VAL A 139 1.57 -5.08 13.67
CA VAL A 139 1.84 -5.10 12.23
C VAL A 139 1.42 -6.40 11.55
N ASN A 140 1.60 -7.56 12.21
CA ASN A 140 1.14 -8.86 11.69
C ASN A 140 -0.39 -8.94 11.57
N GLY A 141 -1.13 -8.26 12.43
CA GLY A 141 -2.60 -8.17 12.33
C GLY A 141 -3.04 -7.36 11.12
N ILE A 142 -2.36 -6.23 10.86
CA ILE A 142 -2.59 -5.38 9.69
C ILE A 142 -2.26 -6.14 8.40
N GLU A 143 -1.16 -6.91 8.38
CA GLU A 143 -0.82 -7.79 7.26
C GLU A 143 -1.94 -8.81 7.00
N ALA A 144 -2.44 -9.48 8.04
CA ALA A 144 -3.50 -10.47 7.93
C ALA A 144 -4.81 -9.87 7.40
N GLU A 145 -5.18 -8.68 7.87
CA GLU A 145 -6.35 -7.93 7.40
C GLU A 145 -6.23 -7.58 5.91
N ALA A 146 -5.14 -6.92 5.52
CA ALA A 146 -4.91 -6.51 4.13
C ALA A 146 -4.90 -7.72 3.17
N THR A 147 -4.24 -8.81 3.56
CA THR A 147 -4.20 -10.06 2.79
C THR A 147 -5.58 -10.67 2.64
N SER A 148 -6.36 -10.72 3.73
CA SER A 148 -7.72 -11.28 3.70
C SER A 148 -8.63 -10.52 2.73
N TYR A 149 -8.56 -9.19 2.72
CA TYR A 149 -9.27 -8.39 1.73
C TYR A 149 -8.78 -8.63 0.30
N ALA A 150 -7.47 -8.75 0.08
CA ALA A 150 -6.93 -8.98 -1.26
C ALA A 150 -7.35 -10.35 -1.83
N ILE A 151 -7.32 -11.40 -1.02
CA ILE A 151 -7.81 -12.74 -1.40
C ILE A 151 -9.29 -12.67 -1.79
N ARG A 152 -10.12 -12.03 -0.95
CA ARG A 152 -11.56 -11.87 -1.20
C ARG A 152 -11.83 -11.10 -2.48
N ASN A 153 -11.16 -9.96 -2.67
CA ASN A 153 -11.35 -9.08 -3.82
C ASN A 153 -10.89 -9.76 -5.13
N LYS A 154 -9.75 -10.47 -5.11
CA LYS A 154 -9.29 -11.28 -6.24
C LYS A 154 -10.25 -12.42 -6.58
N GLY A 155 -10.72 -13.16 -5.58
CA GLY A 155 -11.63 -14.29 -5.78
C GLY A 155 -13.01 -13.89 -6.31
N SER A 156 -13.51 -12.72 -5.89
CA SER A 156 -14.84 -12.23 -6.25
C SER A 156 -14.86 -11.36 -7.52
N ARG A 157 -13.68 -11.02 -8.08
CA ARG A 157 -13.51 -9.96 -9.10
C ARG A 157 -14.11 -8.61 -8.68
N LEU A 158 -14.24 -8.36 -7.38
CA LEU A 158 -14.76 -7.10 -6.83
C LEU A 158 -13.60 -6.16 -6.53
N LYS A 159 -13.69 -4.90 -6.98
CA LYS A 159 -12.82 -3.80 -6.55
C LYS A 159 -13.56 -3.03 -5.44
N GLY A 160 -12.93 -2.75 -4.29
CA GLY A 160 -13.59 -1.93 -3.27
C GLY A 160 -12.80 -1.69 -1.98
N THR A 161 -12.83 -0.45 -1.49
CA THR A 161 -12.46 -0.03 -0.13
C THR A 161 -13.34 -0.73 0.91
N THR A 162 -12.75 -1.46 1.85
CA THR A 162 -13.41 -1.76 3.13
C THR A 162 -12.87 -0.78 4.18
N ARG A 163 -13.76 -0.16 4.96
CA ARG A 163 -13.38 0.62 6.13
C ARG A 163 -12.82 -0.35 7.18
N SER A 164 -11.59 -0.10 7.63
CA SER A 164 -11.06 -0.73 8.84
C SER A 164 -12.06 -0.51 9.99
N THR A 165 -12.21 -1.51 10.87
CA THR A 165 -13.04 -1.42 12.07
C THR A 165 -12.48 -0.47 13.13
N GLY A 166 -11.35 0.19 12.89
CA GLY A 166 -10.87 1.25 13.77
C GLY A 166 -9.87 2.16 13.07
N ILE A 167 -10.31 3.39 12.76
CA ILE A 167 -9.42 4.56 12.63
C ILE A 167 -10.19 5.81 13.09
N VAL A 168 -9.66 6.48 14.10
CA VAL A 168 -9.67 7.94 14.28
C VAL A 168 -8.34 8.32 14.95
N ALA A 169 -7.64 9.30 14.40
CA ALA A 169 -6.91 10.31 15.15
C ALA A 169 -7.05 11.63 14.38
#